data_AF-A0A285ICL4-F1
#
_entry.id   AF-A0A285ICL4-F1
#
_cell.length_a   1.000
_cell.length_b   1.000
_cell.length_c   1.000
_cell.angle_alpha   90.00
_cell.angle_beta   90.00
_cell.angle_gamma   90.00
#
_symmetry.space_group_name_H-M   'P 1'
#
loop_
_entity.id
_entity.type
_entity.pdbx_description
1 polymer ?
#
loop_
_entity_poly.entity_id
_entity_poly.type
_entity_poly.pdbx_seq_one_letter_code
_entity_poly.pdbx_strand_id
1 'polypeptide(L)' 'MSMSIGPSPWATHATLVHLRKDCLQLTTDVVARADKKVIAADRAAVMDSRRTLQNHLDVTV' A
#
# COMPACT_ATOMS: atom_id res chain seq x y z
N MET A 1 29.42 -1.74 11.33
CA MET A 1 28.34 -2.63 10.82
C MET A 1 27.02 -2.06 11.30
N SER A 2 26.26 -1.41 10.41
CA SER A 2 24.94 -0.89 10.76
C SER A 2 23.95 -2.05 10.71
N MET A 3 23.46 -2.49 11.87
CA MET A 3 22.31 -3.40 11.93
C MET A 3 21.09 -2.66 11.39
N SER A 4 20.69 -2.93 10.15
CA SER A 4 19.38 -2.50 9.64
C SER A 4 18.32 -3.30 10.39
N ILE A 5 17.72 -2.68 11.40
CA ILE A 5 16.55 -3.25 12.07
C ILE A 5 15.44 -3.29 11.02
N GLY A 6 15.04 -4.50 10.63
CA GLY A 6 13.93 -4.69 9.71
C GLY A 6 12.62 -4.11 10.26
N PRO A 7 11.64 -3.83 9.39
CA PRO A 7 10.37 -3.29 9.83
C PRO A 7 9.72 -4.22 10.84
N SER A 8 9.19 -3.65 11.91
CA SER A 8 8.50 -4.44 12.92
C SER A 8 7.28 -5.13 12.31
N PRO A 9 6.84 -6.27 12.87
CA PRO A 9 5.60 -6.92 12.45
C PRO A 9 4.38 -5.97 12.46
N TRP A 10 4.38 -4.99 13.36
CA TRP A 10 3.36 -3.95 13.43
C TRP A 10 3.41 -2.98 12.24
N ALA A 11 4.61 -2.58 11.79
CA ALA A 11 4.77 -1.75 10.61
C ALA A 11 4.25 -2.47 9.35
N THR A 12 4.56 -3.76 9.18
CA THR A 12 4.00 -4.59 8.11
C THR A 12 2.48 -4.71 8.20
N HIS A 13 1.93 -4.90 9.40
CA HIS A 13 0.48 -4.92 9.62
C HIS A 13 -0.19 -3.60 9.23
N ALA A 14 0.37 -2.46 9.64
CA ALA A 14 -0.15 -1.14 9.29
C ALA A 14 -0.16 -0.94 7.77
N THR A 15 0.91 -1.31 7.06
CA THR A 15 0.97 -1.23 5.59
C THR A 15 -0.10 -2.11 4.93
N LEU A 16 -0.36 -3.31 5.46
CA LEU A 16 -1.44 -4.18 4.96
C LEU A 16 -2.84 -3.56 5.16
N VAL A 17 -3.07 -2.89 6.30
CA VAL A 17 -4.33 -2.17 6.56
C VAL A 17 -4.50 -1.01 5.58
N HIS A 18 -3.44 -0.24 5.33
CA HIS A 18 -3.46 0.84 4.35
C HIS A 18 -3.71 0.32 2.93
N LEU A 19 -3.00 -0.73 2.51
CA LEU A 19 -3.23 -1.36 1.21
C LEU A 19 -4.68 -1.84 1.03
N ARG A 20 -5.26 -2.44 2.07
CA ARG A 20 -6.67 -2.85 2.04
C ARG A 20 -7.60 -1.65 1.86
N LYS A 21 -7.35 -0.55 2.58
CA LYS A 21 -8.12 0.69 2.46
C LYS A 21 -8.03 1.26 1.04
N ASP A 22 -6.83 1.34 0.47
CA ASP A 22 -6.60 1.91 -0.86
C ASP A 22 -7.30 1.08 -1.94
N CYS A 23 -7.26 -0.26 -1.83
CA CYS A 23 -7.99 -1.15 -2.73
C CYS A 23 -9.51 -0.98 -2.63
N LEU A 24 -10.05 -0.80 -1.42
CA LEU A 24 -11.48 -0.54 -1.21
C LEU A 24 -11.89 0.82 -1.79
N GLN A 25 -11.05 1.85 -1.63
CA GLN A 25 -11.28 3.18 -2.19
C GLN A 25 -11.32 3.11 -3.71
N LEU A 26 -10.30 2.52 -4.33
CA LEU A 26 -10.25 2.32 -5.79
C LEU A 26 -11.49 1.57 -6.31
N THR A 27 -11.92 0.51 -5.62
CA THR A 27 -13.11 -0.26 -6.01
C THR A 27 -14.37 0.60 -5.92
N THR A 28 -14.50 1.37 -4.84
CA THR A 28 -15.63 2.29 -4.62
C THR A 28 -15.70 3.33 -5.73
N ASP A 29 -14.58 3.97 -6.07
CA ASP A 29 -14.53 5.03 -7.05
C ASP A 29 -14.70 4.52 -8.49
N VAL A 30 -14.25 3.30 -8.78
CA VAL A 30 -14.56 2.62 -10.05
C VAL A 30 -16.06 2.34 -10.17
N VAL A 31 -16.70 1.82 -9.11
CA VAL A 31 -18.16 1.55 -9.11
C VAL A 31 -18.96 2.85 -9.22
N ALA A 32 -18.51 3.92 -8.56
CA ALA A 32 -19.12 5.24 -8.63
C ALA A 32 -18.86 5.97 -9.96
N ARG A 33 -18.05 5.39 -10.87
CA ARG A 33 -17.61 6.01 -12.13
C ARG A 33 -16.96 7.38 -11.92
N ALA A 34 -16.09 7.47 -10.91
CA ALA A 34 -15.32 8.68 -10.61
C ALA A 34 -14.48 9.11 -11.83
N ASP A 35 -14.01 10.36 -11.79
CA ASP A 35 -13.14 10.91 -12.83
C ASP A 35 -11.90 10.02 -13.02
N LYS A 36 -11.44 9.89 -14.27
CA LYS A 36 -10.23 9.13 -14.61
C LYS A 36 -9.00 9.56 -13.80
N LYS A 37 -8.90 10.84 -13.43
CA LYS A 37 -7.83 11.38 -12.58
C LYS A 37 -7.92 10.84 -11.14
N VAL A 38 -9.12 10.69 -10.60
CA VAL A 38 -9.35 10.11 -9.27
C VAL A 38 -8.95 8.65 -9.27
N ILE A 39 -9.46 7.86 -10.22
CA ILE A 39 -9.11 6.45 -10.38
C ILE A 39 -7.59 6.26 -10.58
N ALA A 40 -6.94 7.16 -11.32
CA ALA A 40 -5.49 7.12 -11.50
C ALA A 40 -4.72 7.38 -10.20
N ALA A 41 -5.19 8.33 -9.38
CA ALA A 41 -4.62 8.61 -8.07
C ALA A 41 -4.78 7.42 -7.11
N ASP A 42 -5.96 6.79 -7.09
CA ASP A 42 -6.21 5.61 -6.23
C ASP A 42 -5.33 4.43 -6.64
N ARG A 43 -5.15 4.20 -7.95
CA ARG A 43 -4.21 3.20 -8.45
C ARG A 43 -2.77 3.49 -8.02
N ALA A 44 -2.35 4.75 -8.07
CA ALA A 44 -1.02 5.14 -7.63
C ALA A 44 -0.83 4.85 -6.12
N ALA A 45 -1.83 5.17 -5.29
CA ALA A 45 -1.82 4.87 -3.86
C ALA A 45 -1.70 3.36 -3.58
N VAL A 46 -2.48 2.52 -4.26
CA VAL A 46 -2.39 1.05 -4.15
C VAL A 46 -0.98 0.56 -4.50
N MET A 47 -0.39 1.08 -5.58
CA MET A 47 0.94 0.66 -6.02
C MET A 47 2.05 1.10 -5.05
N ASP A 48 1.89 2.25 -4.40
CA ASP A 48 2.84 2.75 -3.40
C ASP A 48 2.75 1.95 -2.08
N SER A 49 1.53 1.65 -1.63
CA SER A 49 1.28 0.74 -0.50
C SER A 49 1.86 -0.66 -0.75
N ARG A 50 1.72 -1.18 -1.97
CA ARG A 50 2.31 -2.47 -2.37
C ARG A 50 3.83 -2.43 -2.39
N ARG A 51 4.43 -1.36 -2.91
CA ARG A 51 5.89 -1.17 -2.91
C ARG A 51 6.43 -1.12 -1.48
N THR A 52 5.77 -0.36 -0.61
CA THR A 52 6.14 -0.25 0.81
C THR A 52 6.08 -1.61 1.50
N LEU A 53 5.04 -2.40 1.24
CA LEU A 53 4.92 -3.76 1.77
C LEU A 53 6.05 -4.65 1.27
N GLN A 54 6.38 -4.59 -0.01
CA GLN A 54 7.46 -5.38 -0.59
C GLN A 54 8.81 -5.02 0.04
N ASN A 55 9.10 -3.73 0.25
CA ASN A 55 10.28 -3.29 0.99
C ASN A 55 10.31 -3.86 2.42
N HIS A 56 9.16 -4.02 3.07
CA HIS A 56 9.13 -4.62 4.41
C HIS A 56 9.47 -6.11 4.38
N LEU A 57 8.95 -6.83 3.38
CA LEU A 57 9.18 -8.26 3.22
C LEU A 57 10.62 -8.56 2.80
N ASP A 58 11.19 -7.76 1.89
CA ASP A 58 12.56 -7.93 1.38
C ASP A 58 13.63 -7.70 2.46
N VAL A 59 13.33 -6.90 3.49
CA VAL A 59 14.24 -6.68 4.64
C VAL A 59 14.15 -7.82 5.67
N THR A 60 13.15 -8.70 5.56
CA THR A 60 12.92 -9.82 6.50
C THR A 60 13.59 -11.13 6.03
N VAL A 61 14.19 -11.17 4.83
CA VAL A 61 14.87 -12.34 4.25
C VAL A 61 16.38 -12.29 4.44
#